data_AF-A0A961M1B1-F1
#
_entry.id   AF-A0A961M1B1-F1
#
_cell.length_a   1.000
_cell.length_b   1.000
_cell.length_c   1.000
_cell.angle_alpha   90.00
_cell.angle_beta   90.00
_cell.angle_gamma   90.00
#
_symmetry.space_group_name_H-M   'P 1'
#
loop_
_entity.id
_entity.type
_entity.pdbx_description
1 polymer ?
#
loop_
_entity_poly.entity_id
_entity_poly.type
_entity_poly.pdbx_seq_one_letter_code
_entity_poly.pdbx_strand_id
1 'polypeptide(L)'
;MTDTTDPLVLFMPSGRRGRFPVGTPVLEAARSLGVYIESVCGGRGICGRCQVEQQTGEFAKHGITSKVENLTGANEVENRYARLRTLAPERRLSCQAKVLGDLVIDVPQDVQVNRQVVRKRAETREIVRKPATHMCFVEVDEPDMEKPLGDLDRLLAVLERDWGFAGVRADFRLLGQVQEVLRKGEWQVTCAVHDDGRGPELVALWPGLHNEAYGIAVDIGSTTIAAHLVSLLSGRVVASSGTTNPQIRFGEDLMSRVSYVMMNP
;
A
#
# COMPACT_ATOMS: atom_id res chain seq x y z
N MET A 1 -27.33 -20.13 -28.78
CA MET A 1 -27.61 -20.01 -27.33
C MET A 1 -26.28 -20.27 -26.64
N THR A 2 -25.59 -19.33 -25.99
CA THR A 2 -25.93 -18.04 -25.40
C THR A 2 -24.73 -17.11 -25.54
N ASP A 3 -24.92 -15.96 -26.18
CA ASP A 3 -23.93 -14.87 -26.23
C ASP A 3 -24.03 -14.11 -24.89
N THR A 4 -23.53 -14.72 -23.81
CA THR A 4 -23.60 -14.12 -22.47
C THR A 4 -22.33 -13.31 -22.22
N THR A 5 -22.30 -12.10 -22.78
CA THR A 5 -21.45 -11.05 -22.25
C THR A 5 -21.80 -10.83 -20.78
N ASP A 6 -20.87 -11.14 -19.88
CA ASP A 6 -21.03 -10.93 -18.44
C ASP A 6 -21.45 -9.47 -18.14
N PRO A 7 -22.43 -9.27 -17.24
CA PRO A 7 -22.87 -7.97 -16.78
C PRO A 7 -21.75 -7.02 -16.37
N LEU A 8 -21.80 -5.78 -16.84
CA LEU A 8 -20.90 -4.70 -16.45
C LEU A 8 -21.39 -4.01 -15.16
N VAL A 9 -20.55 -4.04 -14.13
CA VAL A 9 -20.83 -3.41 -12.84
C VAL A 9 -19.90 -2.21 -12.65
N LEU A 10 -20.46 -1.05 -12.31
CA LEU A 10 -19.74 0.20 -12.01
C LEU A 10 -20.00 0.64 -10.57
N PHE A 11 -18.94 0.93 -9.81
CA PHE A 11 -19.02 1.43 -8.44
C PHE A 11 -18.70 2.92 -8.34
N MET A 12 -19.67 3.71 -7.90
CA MET A 12 -19.53 5.14 -7.60
C MET A 12 -19.34 5.37 -6.09
N PRO A 13 -18.57 6.40 -5.68
CA PRO A 13 -17.83 7.37 -6.49
C PRO A 13 -16.46 6.87 -7.00
N SER A 14 -16.07 5.63 -6.69
CA SER A 14 -14.72 5.11 -6.99
C SER A 14 -14.37 5.04 -8.48
N GLY A 15 -15.37 5.04 -9.35
CA GLY A 15 -15.25 4.91 -10.81
C GLY A 15 -14.77 3.54 -11.28
N ARG A 16 -14.62 2.57 -10.38
CA ARG A 16 -14.12 1.22 -10.72
C ARG A 16 -15.22 0.40 -11.37
N ARG A 17 -14.87 -0.31 -12.46
CA ARG A 17 -15.80 -1.13 -13.23
C ARG A 17 -15.20 -2.45 -13.65
N GLY A 18 -16.03 -3.47 -13.79
CA GLY A 18 -15.65 -4.81 -14.23
C GLY A 18 -16.85 -5.64 -14.65
N ARG A 19 -16.60 -6.73 -15.37
CA ARG A 19 -17.64 -7.67 -15.78
C ARG A 19 -17.70 -8.85 -14.82
N PHE A 20 -18.90 -9.25 -14.43
CA PHE A 20 -19.13 -10.33 -13.47
C PHE A 20 -20.25 -11.25 -13.94
N PRO A 21 -20.12 -12.57 -13.72
CA PRO A 21 -21.19 -13.51 -14.01
C PRO A 21 -22.51 -13.15 -13.31
N VAL A 22 -23.63 -13.49 -13.95
CA VAL A 22 -24.95 -13.39 -13.34
C VAL A 22 -24.98 -14.25 -12.07
N GLY A 23 -25.44 -13.65 -10.97
CA GLY A 23 -25.51 -14.28 -9.66
C GLY A 23 -24.36 -13.93 -8.71
N THR A 24 -23.31 -13.24 -9.17
CA THR A 24 -22.23 -12.76 -8.29
C THR A 24 -22.78 -11.77 -7.24
N PRO A 25 -22.50 -11.96 -5.94
CA PRO A 25 -22.84 -10.98 -4.91
C PRO A 25 -22.14 -9.63 -5.15
N VAL A 26 -22.86 -8.52 -4.94
CA VAL A 26 -22.31 -7.16 -5.15
C VAL A 26 -21.07 -6.92 -4.27
N LEU A 27 -21.06 -7.44 -3.04
CA LEU A 27 -19.90 -7.35 -2.15
C LEU A 27 -18.64 -8.02 -2.74
N GLU A 28 -18.83 -9.15 -3.43
CA GLU A 28 -17.73 -9.88 -4.07
C GLU A 28 -17.21 -9.12 -5.30
N ALA A 29 -18.11 -8.60 -6.12
CA ALA A 29 -17.77 -7.71 -7.24
C ALA A 29 -17.03 -6.44 -6.78
N ALA A 30 -17.41 -5.87 -5.63
CA ALA A 30 -16.69 -4.73 -5.06
C ALA A 30 -15.27 -5.13 -4.62
N ARG A 31 -15.12 -6.28 -3.95
CA ARG A 31 -13.83 -6.77 -3.45
C ARG A 31 -12.85 -7.08 -4.58
N SER A 32 -13.29 -7.71 -5.66
CA SER A 32 -12.45 -8.02 -6.83
C SER A 32 -11.96 -6.75 -7.53
N LEU A 33 -12.81 -5.71 -7.58
CA LEU A 33 -12.43 -4.39 -8.08
C LEU A 33 -11.64 -3.56 -7.06
N GLY A 34 -11.46 -4.03 -5.82
CA GLY A 34 -10.81 -3.29 -4.74
C GLY A 34 -11.58 -2.06 -4.25
N VAL A 35 -12.90 -2.05 -4.45
CA VAL A 35 -13.83 -1.10 -3.83
C VAL A 35 -14.10 -1.57 -2.41
N TYR A 36 -13.82 -0.71 -1.43
CA TYR A 36 -14.00 -1.06 -0.02
C TYR A 36 -15.46 -0.89 0.39
N ILE A 37 -16.08 -2.00 0.79
CA ILE A 37 -17.39 -2.05 1.43
C ILE A 37 -17.23 -2.85 2.72
N GLU A 38 -17.63 -2.26 3.84
CA GLU A 38 -17.42 -2.87 5.15
C GLU A 38 -18.37 -4.06 5.36
N SER A 39 -17.84 -5.20 5.83
CA SER A 39 -18.64 -6.41 6.07
C SER A 39 -18.13 -7.19 7.28
N VAL A 40 -18.30 -6.63 8.47
CA VAL A 40 -17.93 -7.26 9.76
C VAL A 40 -18.65 -8.59 10.00
N CYS A 41 -19.87 -8.76 9.49
CA CYS A 41 -20.62 -10.01 9.68
C CYS A 41 -20.25 -11.14 8.72
N GLY A 42 -19.25 -10.95 7.85
CA GLY A 42 -18.86 -11.96 6.85
C GLY A 42 -19.95 -12.26 5.80
N GLY A 43 -20.83 -11.32 5.52
CA GLY A 43 -21.92 -11.48 4.55
C GLY A 43 -23.24 -12.05 5.08
N ARG A 44 -23.37 -12.27 6.39
CA ARG A 44 -24.59 -12.79 7.04
C ARG A 44 -25.79 -11.82 7.08
N GLY A 45 -25.63 -10.58 6.62
CA GLY A 45 -26.73 -9.59 6.57
C GLY A 45 -27.23 -9.07 7.92
N ILE A 46 -26.45 -9.20 9.00
CA ILE A 46 -26.87 -8.79 10.36
C ILE A 46 -26.27 -7.46 10.85
N CYS A 47 -25.20 -6.97 10.21
CA CYS A 47 -24.52 -5.74 10.65
C CYS A 47 -25.05 -4.47 9.97
N GLY A 48 -25.41 -4.56 8.69
CA GLY A 48 -25.78 -3.42 7.82
C GLY A 48 -24.64 -2.48 7.47
N ARG A 49 -23.38 -2.85 7.69
CA ARG A 49 -22.23 -2.03 7.25
C ARG A 49 -21.90 -2.18 5.76
N CYS A 50 -22.60 -3.06 5.07
CA CYS A 50 -22.43 -3.36 3.65
C CYS A 50 -23.53 -2.73 2.79
N GLN A 51 -24.15 -1.66 3.29
CA GLN A 51 -25.22 -0.94 2.60
C GLN A 51 -24.70 -0.28 1.32
N VAL A 52 -25.44 -0.47 0.24
CA VAL A 52 -25.22 0.10 -1.09
C VAL A 52 -26.53 0.56 -1.69
N GLU A 53 -26.47 1.46 -2.65
CA GLU A 53 -27.64 1.94 -3.39
C GLU A 53 -27.48 1.63 -4.87
N GLN A 54 -28.55 1.15 -5.50
CA GLN A 54 -28.56 0.93 -6.94
C GLN A 54 -29.02 2.20 -7.63
N GLN A 55 -28.17 2.77 -8.48
CA GLN A 55 -28.55 3.91 -9.31
C GLN A 55 -29.26 3.39 -10.55
N THR A 56 -30.49 3.84 -10.80
CA THR A 56 -31.30 3.44 -11.96
C THR A 56 -31.33 4.54 -13.01
N GLY A 57 -31.29 4.16 -14.28
CA GLY A 57 -31.27 5.09 -15.41
C GLY A 57 -30.28 4.69 -16.51
N GLU A 58 -30.23 5.53 -17.53
CA GLU A 58 -29.32 5.39 -18.67
C GLU A 58 -28.08 6.27 -18.48
N PHE A 59 -26.92 5.64 -18.30
CA PHE A 59 -25.65 6.32 -18.07
C PHE A 59 -24.84 6.35 -19.36
N ALA A 60 -25.24 7.20 -20.32
CA ALA A 60 -24.63 7.31 -21.65
C ALA A 60 -23.09 7.51 -21.61
N LYS A 61 -22.58 8.29 -20.64
CA LYS A 61 -21.14 8.51 -20.44
C LYS A 61 -20.37 7.23 -20.11
N HIS A 62 -21.04 6.25 -19.50
CA HIS A 62 -20.46 4.99 -19.04
C HIS A 62 -20.87 3.79 -19.89
N GLY A 63 -21.80 3.97 -20.84
CA GLY A 63 -22.34 2.91 -21.69
C GLY A 63 -23.10 1.84 -20.91
N ILE A 64 -23.78 2.23 -19.82
CA ILE A 64 -24.50 1.32 -18.91
C ILE A 64 -25.95 1.76 -18.79
N THR A 65 -26.89 0.83 -18.93
CA THR A 65 -28.30 1.04 -18.62
C THR A 65 -28.66 0.21 -17.39
N SER A 66 -28.73 0.88 -16.24
CA SER A 66 -29.02 0.23 -14.96
C SER A 66 -30.53 0.26 -14.70
N LYS A 67 -31.15 -0.93 -14.72
CA LYS A 67 -32.59 -1.11 -14.42
C LYS A 67 -32.75 -1.78 -13.05
N VAL A 68 -33.89 -1.56 -12.39
CA VAL A 68 -34.23 -2.22 -11.11
C VAL A 68 -34.09 -3.75 -11.21
N GLU A 69 -34.43 -4.32 -12.38
CA GLU A 69 -34.35 -5.76 -12.68
C GLU A 69 -32.91 -6.30 -12.74
N ASN A 70 -31.90 -5.44 -12.85
CA ASN A 70 -30.49 -5.83 -12.96
C ASN A 70 -29.86 -6.20 -11.62
N LEU A 71 -30.60 -6.06 -10.51
CA LEU A 71 -30.24 -6.49 -9.18
C LEU A 71 -31.33 -7.41 -8.62
N THR A 72 -30.96 -8.46 -7.88
CA THR A 72 -31.96 -9.29 -7.21
C THR A 72 -32.86 -8.48 -6.28
N GLY A 73 -34.14 -8.85 -6.20
CA GLY A 73 -35.08 -8.29 -5.22
C GLY A 73 -34.66 -8.53 -3.76
N ALA A 74 -35.31 -7.82 -2.83
CA ALA A 74 -35.01 -7.93 -1.40
C ALA A 74 -35.32 -9.34 -0.88
N ASN A 75 -34.33 -9.98 -0.26
CA ASN A 75 -34.49 -11.35 0.27
C ASN A 75 -34.98 -11.35 1.73
N GLU A 76 -35.27 -12.53 2.28
CA GLU A 76 -35.75 -12.66 3.66
C GLU A 76 -34.79 -12.07 4.71
N VAL A 77 -33.48 -12.11 4.44
CA VAL A 77 -32.45 -11.59 5.34
C VAL A 77 -32.48 -10.06 5.35
N GLU A 78 -32.57 -9.43 4.18
CA GLU A 78 -32.74 -7.97 4.05
C GLU A 78 -34.05 -7.51 4.67
N ASN A 79 -35.16 -8.22 4.42
CA ASN A 79 -36.46 -7.93 5.00
C ASN A 79 -36.44 -8.07 6.53
N ARG A 80 -35.76 -9.08 7.06
CA ARG A 80 -35.55 -9.24 8.50
C ARG A 80 -34.71 -8.10 9.07
N TYR A 81 -33.65 -7.69 8.38
CA TYR A 81 -32.82 -6.57 8.79
C TYR A 81 -33.62 -5.27 8.83
N ALA A 82 -34.38 -4.97 7.78
CA ALA A 82 -35.24 -3.78 7.68
C ALA A 82 -36.35 -3.73 8.74
N ARG A 83 -36.84 -4.89 9.22
CA ARG A 83 -37.79 -4.95 10.35
C ARG A 83 -37.12 -4.68 11.70
N LEU A 84 -35.89 -5.14 11.89
CA LEU A 84 -35.19 -5.05 13.18
C LEU A 84 -34.36 -3.78 13.33
N ARG A 85 -34.00 -3.12 12.23
CA ARG A 85 -33.12 -1.95 12.16
C ARG A 85 -33.54 -1.03 11.03
N THR A 86 -33.08 0.22 11.07
CA THR A 86 -33.34 1.21 10.03
C THR A 86 -32.50 0.90 8.78
N LEU A 87 -33.17 0.47 7.71
CA LEU A 87 -32.63 0.39 6.35
C LEU A 87 -33.46 1.35 5.49
N ALA A 88 -32.81 2.32 4.83
CA ALA A 88 -33.52 3.24 3.93
C ALA A 88 -34.11 2.45 2.74
N PRO A 89 -35.27 2.86 2.18
CA PRO A 89 -35.95 2.12 1.11
C PRO A 89 -35.06 1.87 -0.11
N GLU A 90 -34.18 2.82 -0.41
CA GLU A 90 -33.27 2.80 -1.57
C GLU A 90 -32.00 1.96 -1.32
N ARG A 91 -31.75 1.54 -0.07
CA ARG A 91 -30.52 0.84 0.33
C ARG A 91 -30.70 -0.67 0.35
N ARG A 92 -29.68 -1.37 -0.14
CA ARG A 92 -29.58 -2.83 -0.20
C ARG A 92 -28.33 -3.30 0.53
N LEU A 93 -28.32 -4.54 0.99
CA LEU A 93 -27.14 -5.16 1.57
C LEU A 93 -26.33 -5.80 0.44
N SER A 94 -25.17 -5.22 0.10
CA SER A 94 -24.31 -5.71 -0.99
C SER A 94 -23.89 -7.19 -0.83
N CYS A 95 -23.87 -7.70 0.39
CA CYS A 95 -23.55 -9.11 0.64
C CYS A 95 -24.69 -10.09 0.31
N GLN A 96 -25.91 -9.59 0.16
CA GLN A 96 -27.11 -10.37 -0.14
C GLN A 96 -27.63 -10.09 -1.56
N ALA A 97 -27.42 -8.88 -2.06
CA ALA A 97 -27.79 -8.48 -3.40
C ALA A 97 -26.86 -9.10 -4.45
N LYS A 98 -27.41 -9.72 -5.48
CA LYS A 98 -26.67 -10.36 -6.58
C LYS A 98 -26.91 -9.64 -7.90
N VAL A 99 -25.89 -9.65 -8.74
CA VAL A 99 -25.87 -9.04 -10.07
C VAL A 99 -26.69 -9.88 -11.05
N LEU A 100 -27.64 -9.27 -11.76
CA LEU A 100 -28.46 -9.92 -12.80
C LEU A 100 -28.25 -9.32 -14.20
N GLY A 101 -27.83 -8.05 -14.28
CA GLY A 101 -27.58 -7.34 -15.53
C GLY A 101 -26.65 -6.15 -15.28
N ASP A 102 -26.41 -5.31 -16.29
CA ASP A 102 -25.51 -4.17 -16.16
C ASP A 102 -26.03 -3.19 -15.10
N LEU A 103 -25.21 -2.79 -14.13
CA LEU A 103 -25.68 -1.90 -13.07
C LEU A 103 -24.63 -0.92 -12.56
N VAL A 104 -25.15 0.19 -12.03
CA VAL A 104 -24.38 1.20 -11.31
C VAL A 104 -24.73 1.11 -9.83
N ILE A 105 -23.72 0.86 -9.01
CA ILE A 105 -23.82 0.81 -7.56
C ILE A 105 -23.16 2.05 -6.98
N ASP A 106 -23.92 2.82 -6.20
CA ASP A 106 -23.38 3.85 -5.34
C ASP A 106 -23.05 3.27 -3.96
N VAL A 107 -21.85 3.60 -3.47
CA VAL A 107 -21.40 3.22 -2.13
C VAL A 107 -21.48 4.45 -1.23
N PRO A 108 -22.50 4.54 -0.36
CA PRO A 108 -22.75 5.73 0.44
C PRO A 108 -21.56 6.11 1.32
N GLN A 109 -21.25 7.40 1.39
CA GLN A 109 -20.08 7.91 2.12
C GLN A 109 -20.20 7.72 3.65
N ASP A 110 -21.41 7.69 4.19
CA ASP A 110 -21.68 7.39 5.61
C ASP A 110 -21.34 5.94 5.98
N VAL A 111 -21.26 5.05 4.98
CA VAL A 111 -20.86 3.65 5.11
C VAL A 111 -19.36 3.47 4.79
N GLN A 112 -18.76 4.41 4.06
CA GLN A 112 -17.31 4.54 3.88
C GLN A 112 -16.67 5.16 5.13
N VAL A 113 -16.84 4.52 6.28
CA VAL A 113 -16.27 5.04 7.53
C VAL A 113 -14.75 4.83 7.51
N ASN A 114 -14.05 5.95 7.34
CA ASN A 114 -12.69 6.27 7.77
C ASN A 114 -11.61 6.37 6.67
N ARG A 115 -11.40 7.61 6.22
CA ARG A 115 -10.04 8.16 6.19
C ARG A 115 -9.58 8.26 7.66
N GLN A 116 -9.07 7.16 8.20
CA GLN A 116 -8.59 7.12 9.58
C GLN A 116 -7.37 8.04 9.65
N VAL A 117 -7.59 9.26 10.13
CA VAL A 117 -6.52 10.22 10.40
C VAL A 117 -5.60 9.57 11.43
N VAL A 118 -4.30 9.51 11.14
CA VAL A 118 -3.27 9.07 12.09
C VAL A 118 -3.35 9.98 13.32
N ARG A 119 -4.02 9.52 14.39
CA ARG A 119 -4.22 10.30 15.62
C ARG A 119 -3.08 10.14 16.63
N LYS A 120 -2.07 9.30 16.34
CA LYS A 120 -0.84 9.27 17.12
C LYS A 120 0.04 10.42 16.64
N ARG A 121 0.06 11.54 17.39
CA ARG A 121 1.14 12.54 17.23
C ARG A 121 2.46 11.82 17.45
N ALA A 122 3.44 12.04 16.57
CA ALA A 122 4.82 11.67 16.86
C ALA A 122 5.24 12.49 18.09
N GLU A 123 5.29 11.87 19.26
CA GLU A 123 5.81 12.52 20.46
C GLU A 123 7.29 12.80 20.24
N THR A 124 7.67 14.07 20.29
CA THR A 124 9.05 14.52 20.08
C THR A 124 9.89 14.17 21.31
N ARG A 125 10.30 12.91 21.44
CA ARG A 125 11.41 12.54 22.31
C ARG A 125 12.72 12.86 21.58
N GLU A 126 13.64 13.53 22.25
CA GLU A 126 15.01 13.68 21.74
C GLU A 126 15.68 12.30 21.77
N ILE A 127 15.81 11.69 20.60
CA ILE A 127 16.52 10.44 20.40
C ILE A 127 17.83 10.77 19.71
N VAL A 128 18.96 10.35 20.29
CA VAL A 128 20.27 10.50 19.65
C VAL A 128 20.25 9.74 18.33
N ARG A 129 20.47 10.47 17.24
CA ARG A 129 20.42 9.96 15.87
C ARG A 129 21.58 8.98 15.65
N LYS A 130 21.25 7.68 15.56
CA LYS A 130 22.15 6.60 15.13
C LYS A 130 21.44 5.78 14.05
N PRO A 131 21.36 6.28 12.80
CA PRO A 131 20.66 5.58 11.75
C PRO A 131 21.51 4.37 11.31
N ALA A 132 20.87 3.29 10.87
CA ALA A 132 21.62 2.16 10.31
C ALA A 132 22.31 2.56 8.98
N THR A 133 21.74 3.51 8.23
CA THR A 133 22.31 3.99 6.96
C THR A 133 22.91 5.38 7.11
N HIS A 134 24.17 5.51 6.71
CA HIS A 134 24.97 6.74 6.74
C HIS A 134 25.25 7.21 5.31
N MET A 135 25.07 8.51 5.08
CA MET A 135 25.43 9.16 3.82
C MET A 135 26.82 9.76 3.96
N CYS A 136 27.79 9.16 3.29
CA CYS A 136 29.20 9.48 3.40
C CYS A 136 29.67 10.17 2.12
N PHE A 137 29.81 11.50 2.17
CA PHE A 137 30.50 12.22 1.10
C PHE A 137 32.00 12.04 1.27
N VAL A 138 32.69 11.68 0.19
CA VAL A 138 34.12 11.39 0.17
C VAL A 138 34.76 11.87 -1.13
N GLU A 139 36.03 12.25 -1.03
CA GLU A 139 36.89 12.56 -2.16
C GLU A 139 37.90 11.42 -2.33
N VAL A 140 37.83 10.75 -3.48
CA VAL A 140 38.70 9.63 -3.81
C VAL A 140 39.89 10.18 -4.62
N ASP A 141 41.09 9.70 -4.34
CA ASP A 141 42.26 10.07 -5.13
C ASP A 141 42.06 9.68 -6.60
N GLU A 142 42.71 10.35 -7.54
CA GLU A 142 42.71 9.95 -8.95
C GLU A 142 43.55 8.67 -9.18
N PRO A 143 43.30 7.89 -10.25
CA PRO A 143 44.09 6.70 -10.54
C PRO A 143 45.55 7.08 -10.77
N ASP A 144 46.46 6.45 -10.04
CA ASP A 144 47.90 6.71 -10.10
C ASP A 144 48.66 5.43 -10.48
N MET A 145 49.60 5.56 -11.42
CA MET A 145 50.46 4.47 -11.86
C MET A 145 51.44 4.01 -10.78
N GLU A 146 51.82 4.90 -9.85
CA GLU A 146 52.70 4.55 -8.73
C GLU A 146 51.96 3.82 -7.60
N LYS A 147 50.63 3.94 -7.55
CA LYS A 147 49.74 3.28 -6.57
C LYS A 147 48.59 2.55 -7.28
N PRO A 148 48.86 1.37 -7.87
CA PRO A 148 47.88 0.65 -8.69
C PRO A 148 46.83 -0.06 -7.83
N LEU A 149 45.91 0.71 -7.25
CA LEU A 149 44.75 0.22 -6.49
C LEU A 149 43.49 0.28 -7.36
N GLY A 150 42.60 -0.70 -7.19
CA GLY A 150 41.30 -0.72 -7.87
C GLY A 150 40.40 0.43 -7.43
N ASP A 151 39.50 0.86 -8.31
CA ASP A 151 38.54 1.94 -8.02
C ASP A 151 37.72 1.69 -6.75
N LEU A 152 37.30 0.44 -6.53
CA LEU A 152 36.62 0.06 -5.30
C LEU A 152 37.55 0.11 -4.08
N ASP A 153 38.76 -0.43 -4.16
CA ASP A 153 39.69 -0.46 -3.02
C ASP A 153 40.04 0.96 -2.55
N ARG A 154 40.23 1.88 -3.50
CA ARG A 154 40.46 3.31 -3.21
C ARG A 154 39.26 3.94 -2.51
N LEU A 155 38.05 3.64 -2.96
CA LEU A 155 36.82 4.11 -2.32
C LEU A 155 36.69 3.57 -0.88
N LEU A 156 36.92 2.27 -0.67
CA LEU A 156 36.81 1.65 0.66
C LEU A 156 37.87 2.19 1.62
N ALA A 157 39.09 2.42 1.15
CA ALA A 157 40.16 3.03 1.96
C ALA A 157 39.79 4.44 2.43
N VAL A 158 39.15 5.24 1.59
CA VAL A 158 38.69 6.59 1.96
C VAL A 158 37.51 6.53 2.93
N LEU A 159 36.58 5.58 2.77
CA LEU A 159 35.49 5.38 3.74
C LEU A 159 36.00 4.99 5.13
N GLU A 160 37.06 4.19 5.20
CA GLU A 160 37.72 3.86 6.47
C GLU A 160 38.44 5.07 7.06
N ARG A 161 39.19 5.83 6.24
CA ARG A 161 39.94 7.02 6.66
C ARG A 161 39.04 8.15 7.19
N ASP A 162 38.02 8.52 6.44
CA ASP A 162 37.24 9.74 6.68
C ASP A 162 36.01 9.50 7.56
N TRP A 163 35.44 8.30 7.50
CA TRP A 163 34.21 7.95 8.19
C TRP A 163 34.38 6.84 9.25
N GLY A 164 35.55 6.21 9.33
CA GLY A 164 35.85 5.17 10.32
C GLY A 164 35.19 3.82 10.04
N PHE A 165 34.63 3.63 8.84
CA PHE A 165 34.04 2.34 8.47
C PHE A 165 35.13 1.39 7.97
N ALA A 166 35.64 0.55 8.87
CA ALA A 166 36.60 -0.48 8.52
C ALA A 166 35.91 -1.73 7.93
N GLY A 167 36.53 -2.36 6.94
CA GLY A 167 36.06 -3.64 6.38
C GLY A 167 34.72 -3.56 5.63
N VAL A 168 34.40 -2.40 5.03
CA VAL A 168 33.19 -2.21 4.24
C VAL A 168 33.12 -3.21 3.09
N ARG A 169 32.00 -3.91 2.97
CA ARG A 169 31.72 -4.79 1.84
C ARG A 169 30.89 -4.03 0.81
N ALA A 170 31.21 -4.16 -0.46
CA ALA A 170 30.36 -3.59 -1.51
C ALA A 170 29.29 -4.58 -1.94
N ASP A 171 28.05 -4.09 -2.05
CA ASP A 171 27.00 -4.84 -2.71
C ASP A 171 27.43 -5.17 -4.15
N PHE A 172 27.29 -6.44 -4.53
CA PHE A 172 27.71 -6.94 -5.84
C PHE A 172 27.13 -6.14 -7.01
N ARG A 173 25.91 -5.60 -6.86
CA ARG A 173 25.21 -4.81 -7.88
C ARG A 173 25.92 -3.51 -8.20
N LEU A 174 26.71 -2.97 -7.27
CA LEU A 174 27.43 -1.71 -7.44
C LEU A 174 28.76 -1.89 -8.18
N LEU A 175 29.36 -3.08 -8.16
CA LEU A 175 30.72 -3.32 -8.68
C LEU A 175 30.89 -2.85 -10.12
N GLY A 176 29.89 -3.11 -10.98
CA GLY A 176 29.92 -2.68 -12.38
C GLY A 176 29.73 -1.17 -12.60
N GLN A 177 29.30 -0.43 -11.58
CA GLN A 177 28.96 1.00 -11.66
C GLN A 177 29.98 1.89 -10.96
N VAL A 178 30.81 1.35 -10.06
CA VAL A 178 31.76 2.13 -9.24
C VAL A 178 32.62 3.05 -10.09
N GLN A 179 33.26 2.51 -11.14
CA GLN A 179 34.15 3.28 -12.00
C GLN A 179 33.44 4.42 -12.74
N GLU A 180 32.26 4.15 -13.31
CA GLU A 180 31.49 5.15 -14.04
C GLU A 180 31.07 6.29 -13.12
N VAL A 181 30.59 5.94 -11.92
CA VAL A 181 30.12 6.92 -10.93
C VAL A 181 31.26 7.79 -10.41
N LEU A 182 32.42 7.19 -10.08
CA LEU A 182 33.60 7.93 -9.64
C LEU A 182 34.06 8.94 -10.69
N ARG A 183 34.19 8.52 -11.96
CA ARG A 183 34.61 9.41 -13.05
C ARG A 183 33.60 10.53 -13.30
N LYS A 184 32.30 10.20 -13.29
CA LYS A 184 31.23 11.19 -13.49
C LYS A 184 31.17 12.23 -12.37
N GLY A 185 31.54 11.84 -11.15
CA GLY A 185 31.61 12.73 -10.00
C GLY A 185 32.92 13.50 -9.88
N GLU A 186 33.83 13.42 -10.87
CA GLU A 186 35.18 14.00 -10.77
C GLU A 186 35.88 13.56 -9.47
N TRP A 187 35.73 12.27 -9.14
CA TRP A 187 36.24 11.61 -7.93
C TRP A 187 35.65 12.09 -6.60
N GLN A 188 34.66 12.96 -6.65
CA GLN A 188 33.81 13.32 -5.51
C GLN A 188 32.52 12.49 -5.58
N VAL A 189 32.22 11.73 -4.55
CA VAL A 189 31.04 10.85 -4.52
C VAL A 189 30.37 10.83 -3.16
N THR A 190 29.10 10.46 -3.15
CA THR A 190 28.38 10.14 -1.93
C THR A 190 28.06 8.66 -1.88
N CYS A 191 28.44 8.01 -0.79
CA CYS A 191 28.19 6.60 -0.50
C CYS A 191 27.05 6.46 0.50
N ALA A 192 26.14 5.50 0.29
CA ALA A 192 25.28 5.02 1.37
C ALA A 192 25.91 3.78 2.00
N VAL A 193 26.34 3.89 3.25
CA VAL A 193 26.88 2.77 4.03
C VAL A 193 25.82 2.33 5.03
N HIS A 194 25.39 1.07 4.94
CA HIS A 194 24.46 0.44 5.87
C HIS A 194 25.23 -0.41 6.89
N ASP A 195 24.98 -0.18 8.18
CA ASP A 195 25.52 -0.96 9.29
C ASP A 195 24.43 -1.23 10.32
N ASP A 196 23.97 -2.48 10.38
CA ASP A 196 23.00 -2.99 11.34
C ASP A 196 23.65 -3.82 12.46
N GLY A 197 24.99 -3.78 12.59
CA GLY A 197 25.77 -4.58 13.52
C GLY A 197 26.31 -5.89 12.94
N ARG A 198 25.96 -6.26 11.70
CA ARG A 198 26.56 -7.39 10.97
C ARG A 198 27.85 -7.02 10.23
N GLY A 199 28.19 -5.73 10.22
CA GLY A 199 29.31 -5.14 9.50
C GLY A 199 28.84 -4.16 8.43
N PRO A 200 29.65 -3.15 8.08
CA PRO A 200 29.25 -2.10 7.15
C PRO A 200 29.20 -2.60 5.71
N GLU A 201 28.15 -2.23 4.99
CA GLU A 201 27.93 -2.56 3.59
C GLU A 201 27.67 -1.29 2.77
N LEU A 202 28.39 -1.11 1.67
CA LEU A 202 28.12 -0.08 0.68
C LEU A 202 26.92 -0.53 -0.18
N VAL A 203 25.78 0.13 0.02
CA VAL A 203 24.49 -0.25 -0.61
C VAL A 203 24.06 0.68 -1.74
N ALA A 204 24.64 1.87 -1.84
CA ALA A 204 24.45 2.76 -2.98
C ALA A 204 25.61 3.77 -3.12
N LEU A 205 25.77 4.31 -4.34
CA LEU A 205 26.83 5.24 -4.70
C LEU A 205 26.29 6.26 -5.72
N TRP A 206 26.57 7.55 -5.49
CA TRP A 206 26.18 8.64 -6.38
C TRP A 206 27.37 9.56 -6.70
N PRO A 207 27.43 10.14 -7.92
CA PRO A 207 28.41 11.16 -8.26
C PRO A 207 28.09 12.47 -7.54
N GLY A 208 29.13 13.14 -7.04
CA GLY A 208 29.02 14.41 -6.32
C GLY A 208 28.31 14.31 -4.96
N LEU A 209 27.84 15.45 -4.47
CA LEU A 209 27.13 15.56 -3.19
C LEU A 209 25.66 15.13 -3.34
N HIS A 210 25.26 14.11 -2.58
CA HIS A 210 23.89 13.64 -2.48
C HIS A 210 23.40 13.79 -1.03
N ASN A 211 22.72 14.91 -0.75
CA ASN A 211 22.32 15.29 0.61
C ASN A 211 20.82 15.04 0.89
N GLU A 212 20.27 13.97 0.32
CA GLU A 212 18.89 13.55 0.57
C GLU A 212 18.84 12.06 0.86
N ALA A 213 18.29 11.70 2.02
CA ALA A 213 18.05 10.31 2.38
C ALA A 213 16.83 10.24 3.28
N TYR A 214 15.94 9.30 2.98
CA TYR A 214 14.70 9.11 3.70
C TYR A 214 14.52 7.64 4.10
N GLY A 215 13.93 7.42 5.26
CA GLY A 215 13.49 6.12 5.74
C GLY A 215 11.99 6.13 5.97
N ILE A 216 11.38 4.95 6.00
CA ILE A 216 9.98 4.79 6.34
C ILE A 216 9.88 3.91 7.58
N ALA A 217 9.24 4.42 8.64
CA ALA A 217 8.85 3.63 9.79
C ALA A 217 7.41 3.16 9.60
N VAL A 218 7.19 1.84 9.57
CA VAL A 218 5.86 1.22 9.34
C VAL A 218 5.42 0.47 10.59
N ASP A 219 4.24 0.81 11.11
CA ASP A 219 3.54 0.10 12.19
C ASP A 219 2.40 -0.71 11.55
N ILE A 220 2.54 -2.04 11.55
CA ILE A 220 1.56 -2.97 10.97
C ILE A 220 0.72 -3.57 12.10
N GLY A 221 -0.36 -2.87 12.46
CA GLY A 221 -1.38 -3.39 13.37
C GLY A 221 -2.36 -4.34 12.68
N SER A 222 -3.11 -5.11 13.49
CA SER A 222 -4.19 -5.97 12.98
C SER A 222 -5.25 -5.17 12.22
N THR A 223 -5.64 -4.00 12.74
CA THR A 223 -6.69 -3.16 12.15
C THR A 223 -6.15 -2.02 11.30
N THR A 224 -4.99 -1.47 11.65
CA THR A 224 -4.46 -0.25 11.05
C THR A 224 -3.01 -0.43 10.68
N ILE A 225 -2.63 0.04 9.50
CA ILE A 225 -1.25 0.21 9.08
C ILE A 225 -0.94 1.69 9.09
N ALA A 226 0.11 2.11 9.77
CA ALA A 226 0.61 3.48 9.76
C ALA A 226 2.04 3.51 9.21
N ALA A 227 2.37 4.57 8.47
CA ALA A 227 3.69 4.79 7.93
C ALA A 227 4.11 6.25 8.15
N HIS A 228 5.36 6.44 8.57
CA HIS A 228 5.99 7.74 8.75
C HIS A 228 7.21 7.82 7.85
N LEU A 229 7.23 8.79 6.93
CA LEU A 229 8.41 9.13 6.13
C LEU A 229 9.30 10.04 6.98
N VAL A 230 10.56 9.66 7.16
CA VAL A 230 11.51 10.34 8.04
C VAL A 230 12.75 10.71 7.24
N SER A 231 13.22 11.94 7.36
CA SER A 231 14.53 12.31 6.84
C SER A 231 15.60 11.61 7.66
N LEU A 232 16.45 10.80 7.02
CA LEU A 232 17.54 10.13 7.71
C LEU A 232 18.61 11.11 8.15
N LEU A 233 18.75 12.27 7.50
CA LEU A 233 19.72 13.31 7.82
C LEU A 233 19.34 14.10 9.08
N SER A 234 18.09 14.54 9.17
CA SER A 234 17.62 15.38 10.27
C SER A 234 16.83 14.64 11.35
N GLY A 235 16.42 13.39 11.11
CA GLY A 235 15.50 12.64 11.96
C GLY A 235 14.05 13.16 11.95
N ARG A 236 13.73 14.16 11.12
CA ARG A 236 12.42 14.80 11.10
C ARG A 236 11.41 13.94 10.33
N VAL A 237 10.22 13.77 10.89
CA VAL A 237 9.08 13.21 10.16
C VAL A 237 8.62 14.21 9.09
N VAL A 238 8.72 13.80 7.83
CA VAL A 238 8.37 14.58 6.64
C VAL A 238 6.90 14.42 6.31
N ALA A 239 6.38 13.19 6.41
CA ALA A 239 5.00 12.87 6.14
C ALA A 239 4.54 11.70 7.02
N SER A 240 3.24 11.63 7.28
CA SER A 240 2.60 10.53 8.01
C SER A 240 1.32 10.14 7.28
N SER A 241 1.11 8.84 7.09
CA SER A 241 -0.09 8.32 6.47
C SER A 241 -0.51 7.03 7.17
N GLY A 242 -1.80 6.73 7.09
CA GLY A 242 -2.37 5.52 7.67
C GLY A 242 -3.50 5.00 6.81
N THR A 243 -3.68 3.70 6.82
CA THR A 243 -4.77 3.01 6.14
C THR A 243 -5.24 1.85 6.99
N THR A 244 -6.49 1.45 6.78
CA THR A 244 -7.01 0.19 7.30
C THR A 244 -6.18 -0.97 6.77
N ASN A 245 -5.86 -1.94 7.62
CA ASN A 245 -5.12 -3.13 7.21
C ASN A 245 -5.98 -3.93 6.21
N PRO A 246 -5.53 -4.13 4.96
CA PRO A 246 -6.30 -4.83 3.94
C PRO A 246 -6.61 -6.29 4.30
N GLN A 247 -5.89 -6.88 5.26
CA GLN A 247 -6.13 -8.22 5.77
C GLN A 247 -7.45 -8.36 6.55
N ILE A 248 -8.10 -7.26 6.94
CA ILE A 248 -9.43 -7.32 7.59
C ILE A 248 -10.44 -8.10 6.75
N ARG A 249 -10.29 -8.10 5.41
CA ARG A 249 -11.17 -8.86 4.51
C ARG A 249 -11.13 -10.38 4.73
N PHE A 250 -10.07 -10.89 5.37
CA PHE A 250 -9.83 -12.31 5.64
C PHE A 250 -10.03 -12.67 7.12
N GLY A 251 -10.34 -11.71 7.97
CA GLY A 251 -10.51 -11.90 9.40
C GLY A 251 -10.37 -10.60 10.18
N GLU A 252 -11.28 -10.35 11.10
CA GLU A 252 -11.30 -9.13 11.94
C GLU A 252 -10.16 -9.13 12.97
N ASP A 253 -9.83 -10.30 13.49
CA ASP A 253 -8.75 -10.52 14.46
C ASP A 253 -7.65 -11.46 13.92
N LEU A 254 -6.55 -11.58 14.66
CA LEU A 254 -5.40 -12.40 14.29
C LEU A 254 -5.76 -13.88 14.11
N MET A 255 -6.56 -14.47 15.02
CA MET A 255 -6.89 -15.89 15.00
C MET A 255 -7.74 -16.24 13.79
N SER A 256 -8.72 -15.40 13.46
CA SER A 256 -9.56 -15.57 12.27
C SER A 256 -8.73 -15.58 10.96
N ARG A 257 -7.66 -14.78 10.89
CA ARG A 257 -6.74 -14.76 9.73
C ARG A 257 -5.87 -16.00 9.65
N VAL A 258 -5.36 -16.49 10.79
CA VAL A 258 -4.59 -17.75 10.84
C VAL A 258 -5.48 -18.91 10.37
N SER A 259 -6.72 -18.98 10.85
CA SER A 259 -7.70 -19.97 10.41
C SER A 259 -8.00 -19.87 8.90
N TYR A 260 -8.12 -18.65 8.35
CA TYR A 260 -8.34 -18.45 6.92
C TYR A 260 -7.22 -19.06 6.07
N VAL A 261 -5.96 -18.81 6.42
CA VAL A 261 -4.79 -19.38 5.71
C VAL A 261 -4.76 -20.91 5.82
N MET A 262 -5.11 -21.47 6.98
CA MET A 262 -5.12 -22.92 7.18
C MET A 262 -6.21 -23.64 6.37
N MET A 263 -7.34 -22.97 6.10
CA MET A 263 -8.44 -23.55 5.32
C MET A 263 -8.35 -23.26 3.81
N ASN A 264 -7.46 -22.34 3.39
CA ASN A 264 -7.32 -21.90 1.99
C ASN A 264 -5.83 -21.86 1.59
N PRO A 265 -5.22 -23.03 1.30
CA PRO A 265 -3.81 -23.15 0.93
C PRO A 265 -3.48 -22.60 -0.47
#